data_AF-A0A7C6N2D3-F1
#
_entry.id   AF-A0A7C6N2D3-F1
#
_cell.length_a   1.000
_cell.length_b   1.000
_cell.length_c   1.000
_cell.angle_alpha   90.00
_cell.angle_beta   90.00
_cell.angle_gamma   90.00
#
_symmetry.space_group_name_H-M   'P 1'
#
loop_
_entity.id
_entity.type
_entity.pdbx_description
1 polymer ?
#
loop_
_entity_poly.entity_id
_entity_poly.type
_entity_poly.pdbx_seq_one_letter_code
_entity_poly.pdbx_strand_id
1 'polypeptide(L)'
;MMIETKYECIPSVLFGNYLKFLIGRVFKILYMQEENNPYIEKYISGLLRELTGNYELIESIRYDGDFLTLLNKIQYLIYDYSDHDIVKKEIFECVSIIERLQKRYNFK
;
A
#
# COMPACT_ATOMS: atom_id res chain seq x y z
N MET A 1 -19.97 -5.70 6.99
CA MET A 1 -20.24 -4.63 5.99
C MET A 1 -19.69 -5.04 4.63
N MET A 2 -20.16 -4.44 3.55
CA MET A 2 -19.64 -4.66 2.19
C MET A 2 -18.83 -3.44 1.73
N ILE A 3 -17.88 -3.67 0.82
CA ILE A 3 -17.11 -2.64 0.12
C ILE A 3 -17.56 -2.66 -1.32
N GLU A 4 -17.98 -1.50 -1.83
CA GLU A 4 -18.37 -1.34 -3.22
C GLU A 4 -17.14 -1.34 -4.13
N THR A 5 -17.22 -2.12 -5.20
CA THR A 5 -16.26 -2.08 -6.30
C THR A 5 -16.97 -1.69 -7.58
N LYS A 6 -16.19 -1.43 -8.63
CA LYS A 6 -16.68 -1.11 -9.98
C LYS A 6 -17.60 -2.19 -10.58
N TYR A 7 -17.56 -3.41 -10.07
CA TYR A 7 -18.36 -4.54 -10.57
C TYR A 7 -19.38 -5.03 -9.53
N GLU A 8 -18.89 -5.52 -8.39
CA GLU A 8 -19.73 -6.09 -7.32
C GLU A 8 -19.23 -5.71 -5.93
N CYS A 9 -20.06 -5.94 -4.92
CA CYS A 9 -19.67 -5.73 -3.54
C CYS A 9 -18.82 -6.89 -3.02
N ILE A 10 -17.71 -6.58 -2.33
CA ILE A 10 -16.90 -7.57 -1.62
C ILE A 10 -17.06 -7.46 -0.10
N PRO A 11 -16.84 -8.53 0.68
CA PRO A 11 -16.85 -8.43 2.13
C PRO A 11 -15.76 -7.47 2.63
N SER A 12 -16.12 -6.55 3.53
CA SER A 12 -15.14 -5.63 4.18
C SER A 12 -13.96 -6.37 4.83
N VAL A 13 -14.21 -7.55 5.40
CA VAL A 13 -13.16 -8.42 5.98
C VAL A 13 -12.14 -8.86 4.94
N LEU A 14 -12.55 -9.10 3.69
CA LEU A 14 -11.62 -9.44 2.60
C LEU A 14 -10.66 -8.29 2.33
N PHE A 15 -11.19 -7.06 2.23
CA PHE A 15 -10.37 -5.88 2.02
C PHE A 15 -9.47 -5.57 3.24
N GLY A 16 -10.00 -5.74 4.46
CA GLY A 16 -9.21 -5.64 5.69
C GLY A 16 -8.05 -6.62 5.77
N ASN A 17 -8.25 -7.86 5.31
CA ASN A 17 -7.20 -8.87 5.22
C ASN A 17 -6.15 -8.52 4.15
N TYR A 18 -6.59 -7.99 3.01
CA TYR A 18 -5.68 -7.46 2.00
C TYR A 18 -4.79 -6.34 2.55
N LEU A 19 -5.36 -5.36 3.27
CA LEU A 19 -4.58 -4.29 3.90
C LEU A 19 -3.57 -4.85 4.92
N LYS A 20 -3.93 -5.90 5.67
CA LYS A 20 -2.99 -6.59 6.57
C LYS A 20 -1.82 -7.21 5.80
N PHE A 21 -2.12 -7.87 4.68
CA PHE A 21 -1.12 -8.47 3.81
C PHE A 21 -0.20 -7.41 3.20
N LEU A 22 -0.76 -6.26 2.82
CA LEU A 22 -0.04 -5.13 2.24
C LEU A 22 1.02 -4.55 3.18
N ILE A 23 0.81 -4.55 4.50
CA ILE A 23 1.82 -4.13 5.49
C ILE A 23 3.13 -4.92 5.30
N GLY A 24 3.05 -6.25 5.19
CA GLY A 24 4.23 -7.09 4.98
C GLY A 24 4.91 -6.82 3.64
N ARG A 25 4.13 -6.46 2.62
CA ARG A 25 4.64 -6.12 1.29
C ARG A 25 5.39 -4.79 1.29
N VAL A 26 4.92 -3.81 2.05
CA VAL A 26 5.59 -2.52 2.25
C VAL A 26 6.88 -2.71 3.04
N PHE A 27 6.86 -3.45 4.16
CA PHE A 27 8.09 -3.75 4.92
C PHE A 27 9.17 -4.45 4.09
N LYS A 28 8.77 -5.31 3.14
CA LYS A 28 9.72 -5.98 2.26
C LYS A 28 10.59 -5.01 1.45
N ILE A 29 10.12 -3.79 1.16
CA ILE A 29 10.92 -2.78 0.48
C ILE A 29 12.16 -2.43 1.31
N LEU A 30 12.00 -2.23 2.62
CA LEU A 30 13.10 -1.92 3.54
C LEU A 30 14.14 -3.05 3.55
N TYR A 31 13.69 -4.30 3.71
CA TYR A 31 14.61 -5.45 3.70
C TYR A 31 15.34 -5.59 2.36
N MET A 32 14.63 -5.40 1.23
CA MET A 32 15.26 -5.43 -0.09
C MET A 32 16.30 -4.32 -0.27
N GLN A 33 16.10 -3.15 0.32
CA GLN A 33 17.07 -2.07 0.29
C GLN A 33 18.31 -2.43 1.11
N GLU A 34 18.12 -2.90 2.35
CA GLU A 34 19.20 -3.32 3.26
C GLU A 34 20.05 -4.46 2.66
N GLU A 35 19.42 -5.36 1.91
CA GLU A 35 20.07 -6.47 1.21
C GLU A 35 20.71 -6.05 -0.14
N ASN A 36 20.61 -4.78 -0.54
CA ASN A 36 21.03 -4.29 -1.87
C ASN A 36 20.44 -5.15 -3.01
N ASN A 37 19.16 -5.52 -2.89
CA ASN A 37 18.52 -6.43 -3.81
C ASN A 37 18.35 -5.77 -5.20
N PRO A 38 18.87 -6.36 -6.29
CA PRO A 38 18.84 -5.74 -7.63
C PRO A 38 17.43 -5.65 -8.23
N TYR A 39 16.43 -6.29 -7.62
CA TYR A 39 15.04 -6.29 -8.09
C TYR A 39 14.12 -5.37 -7.28
N ILE A 40 14.65 -4.53 -6.39
CA ILE A 40 13.85 -3.63 -5.54
C ILE A 40 12.97 -2.69 -6.36
N GLU A 41 13.51 -2.04 -7.39
CA GLU A 41 12.73 -1.11 -8.23
C GLU A 41 11.56 -1.83 -8.95
N LYS A 42 11.83 -3.04 -9.47
CA LYS A 42 10.79 -3.88 -10.11
C LYS A 42 9.71 -4.29 -9.11
N TYR A 43 10.10 -4.56 -7.86
CA TYR A 43 9.19 -4.89 -6.77
C TYR A 43 8.30 -3.71 -6.39
N ILE A 44 8.88 -2.53 -6.14
CA ILE A 44 8.14 -1.31 -5.80
C ILE A 44 7.19 -0.94 -6.94
N SER A 45 7.65 -1.01 -8.20
CA SER A 45 6.81 -0.77 -9.39
C SER A 45 5.65 -1.75 -9.49
N GLY A 46 5.86 -3.02 -9.10
CA GLY A 46 4.80 -4.03 -9.02
C GLY A 46 3.76 -3.68 -7.96
N LEU A 47 4.21 -3.23 -6.79
CA LEU A 47 3.34 -2.80 -5.72
C LEU A 47 2.52 -1.57 -6.11
N LEU A 48 3.13 -0.59 -6.78
CA LEU A 48 2.42 0.59 -7.27
C LEU A 48 1.32 0.22 -8.26
N ARG A 49 1.59 -0.69 -9.22
CA ARG A 49 0.56 -1.17 -10.16
C ARG A 49 -0.61 -1.84 -9.45
N GLU A 50 -0.33 -2.65 -8.42
CA GLU A 50 -1.36 -3.30 -7.58
C GLU A 50 -2.22 -2.26 -6.85
N LEU A 51 -1.60 -1.23 -6.26
CA LEU A 51 -2.31 -0.14 -5.58
C LEU A 51 -3.15 0.71 -6.54
N THR A 52 -2.63 1.04 -7.72
CA THR A 52 -3.39 1.75 -8.76
C THR A 52 -4.56 0.91 -9.27
N GLY A 53 -4.40 -0.41 -9.39
CA GLY A 53 -5.50 -1.31 -9.70
C GLY A 53 -6.61 -1.25 -8.64
N ASN A 54 -6.24 -1.21 -7.37
CA ASN A 54 -7.21 -1.04 -6.28
C ASN A 54 -7.90 0.33 -6.31
N TYR A 55 -7.16 1.42 -6.60
CA TYR A 55 -7.72 2.76 -6.76
C TYR A 55 -8.83 2.82 -7.83
N GLU A 56 -8.62 2.11 -8.94
CA GLU A 56 -9.61 2.02 -10.02
C GLU A 56 -10.78 1.09 -9.69
N LEU A 57 -10.53 0.03 -8.90
CA LEU A 57 -11.51 -1.01 -8.59
C LEU A 57 -12.44 -0.66 -7.42
N ILE A 58 -11.90 -0.13 -6.32
CA ILE A 58 -12.62 0.05 -5.05
C ILE A 58 -13.09 1.50 -4.93
N GLU A 59 -14.40 1.71 -4.95
CA GLU A 59 -14.99 3.05 -4.98
C GLU A 59 -14.70 3.85 -3.70
N SER A 60 -14.70 3.17 -2.55
CA SER A 60 -14.54 3.82 -1.24
C SER A 60 -13.15 4.42 -1.01
N ILE A 61 -12.11 3.88 -1.65
CA ILE A 61 -10.73 4.36 -1.48
C ILE A 61 -10.31 5.37 -2.56
N ARG A 62 -11.06 5.45 -3.67
CA ARG A 62 -10.79 6.41 -4.76
C ARG A 62 -10.78 7.86 -4.25
N TYR A 63 -11.60 8.14 -3.24
CA TYR A 63 -11.73 9.47 -2.63
C TYR A 63 -11.10 9.54 -1.24
N ASP A 64 -10.24 8.58 -0.88
CA ASP A 64 -9.59 8.53 0.42
C ASP A 64 -8.19 9.16 0.37
N GLY A 65 -7.99 10.24 1.13
CA GLY A 65 -6.73 10.96 1.22
C GLY A 65 -5.58 10.12 1.80
N ASP A 66 -5.86 9.18 2.69
CA ASP A 66 -4.84 8.24 3.20
C ASP A 66 -4.37 7.31 2.08
N PHE A 67 -5.29 6.83 1.23
CA PHE A 67 -4.94 5.97 0.10
C PHE A 67 -4.15 6.73 -0.97
N LEU A 68 -4.54 7.97 -1.29
CA LEU A 68 -3.76 8.83 -2.19
C LEU A 68 -2.35 9.10 -1.64
N THR A 69 -2.23 9.33 -0.34
CA THR A 69 -0.93 9.52 0.32
C THR A 69 -0.06 8.26 0.20
N LEU A 70 -0.65 7.07 0.39
CA LEU A 70 0.06 5.80 0.19
C LEU A 70 0.59 5.67 -1.24
N LEU A 71 -0.24 5.93 -2.26
CA LEU A 71 0.17 5.89 -3.66
C LEU A 71 1.37 6.83 -3.92
N ASN A 72 1.29 8.06 -3.43
CA ASN A 72 2.35 9.06 -3.63
C ASN A 72 3.68 8.62 -2.99
N LYS A 73 3.64 8.04 -1.79
CA LYS A 73 4.84 7.56 -1.10
C LYS A 73 5.48 6.36 -1.81
N ILE A 74 4.67 5.39 -2.23
CA ILE A 74 5.18 4.26 -3.03
C ILE A 74 5.74 4.73 -4.37
N GLN A 75 5.10 5.72 -5.01
CA GLN A 75 5.61 6.34 -6.24
C GLN A 75 6.95 7.04 -6.04
N TYR A 76 7.14 7.75 -4.92
CA TYR A 76 8.41 8.38 -4.58
C TYR A 76 9.54 7.34 -4.45
N LEU A 77 9.28 6.22 -3.76
CA LEU A 77 10.25 5.14 -3.56
C LEU A 77 10.71 4.46 -4.86
N ILE A 78 9.99 4.63 -5.99
CA ILE A 78 10.47 4.16 -7.30
C ILE A 78 11.62 5.06 -7.80
N TYR A 79 11.53 6.36 -7.54
CA TYR A 79 12.50 7.33 -8.04
C TYR A 79 13.75 7.41 -7.17
N ASP A 80 13.59 7.30 -5.85
CA ASP A 80 14.69 7.39 -4.90
C ASP A 80 14.49 6.45 -3.72
N TYR A 81 15.43 5.51 -3.60
CA TYR A 81 15.57 4.60 -2.48
C TYR A 81 17.03 4.50 -2.04
N SER A 82 17.83 5.55 -2.29
CA SER A 82 19.27 5.55 -2.02
C SER A 82 19.61 5.78 -0.54
N ASP A 83 18.81 6.59 0.16
CA ASP A 83 18.98 6.90 1.58
C ASP A 83 18.18 5.94 2.45
N HIS A 84 18.87 5.21 3.32
CA HIS A 84 18.26 4.22 4.21
C HIS A 84 17.32 4.84 5.24
N ASP A 85 17.68 5.98 5.84
CA ASP A 85 16.88 6.61 6.89
C ASP A 85 15.59 7.20 6.30
N ILE A 86 15.67 7.76 5.09
CA ILE A 86 14.50 8.22 4.35
C ILE A 86 13.58 7.04 4.01
N VAL A 87 14.12 5.97 3.42
CA VAL A 87 13.31 4.79 3.07
C VAL A 87 12.64 4.20 4.30
N LYS A 88 13.38 4.00 5.39
CA LYS A 88 12.84 3.50 6.65
C LYS A 88 11.69 4.36 7.17
N LYS A 89 11.85 5.68 7.17
CA LYS A 89 10.79 6.62 7.56
C LYS A 89 9.55 6.47 6.66
N GLU A 90 9.74 6.47 5.34
CA GLU A 90 8.65 6.34 4.37
C GLU A 90 7.89 5.01 4.52
N ILE A 91 8.62 3.90 4.77
CA ILE A 91 8.02 2.59 5.02
C ILE A 91 7.17 2.59 6.28
N PHE A 92 7.64 3.16 7.40
CA PHE A 92 6.84 3.24 8.63
C PHE A 92 5.61 4.14 8.49
N GLU A 93 5.73 5.25 7.75
CA GLU A 93 4.59 6.10 7.46
C GLU A 93 3.54 5.38 6.58
N CYS A 94 3.98 4.65 5.55
CA CYS A 94 3.11 3.81 4.74
C CYS A 94 2.38 2.75 5.57
N VAL A 95 3.08 2.06 6.48
CA VAL A 95 2.47 1.08 7.39
C VAL A 95 1.42 1.74 8.27
N SER A 96 1.73 2.90 8.86
CA SER A 96 0.79 3.66 9.69
C SER A 96 -0.46 4.08 8.92
N ILE A 97 -0.30 4.47 7.64
CA ILE A 97 -1.42 4.77 6.73
C ILE A 97 -2.28 3.53 6.51
N ILE A 98 -1.66 2.39 6.20
CA ILE A 98 -2.38 1.14 5.94
C ILE A 98 -3.15 0.67 7.17
N GLU A 99 -2.60 0.84 8.38
CA GLU A 99 -3.31 0.55 9.63
C GLU A 99 -4.53 1.45 9.85
N ARG A 100 -4.45 2.74 9.48
CA ARG A 100 -5.62 3.65 9.52
C ARG A 100 -6.68 3.23 8.52
N LEU A 101 -6.29 2.90 7.29
CA LEU A 101 -7.19 2.36 6.27
C LEU A 101 -7.85 1.07 6.76
N GLN A 102 -7.08 0.18 7.39
CA GLN A 102 -7.62 -1.07 7.93
C GLN A 102 -8.64 -0.80 9.04
N LYS A 103 -8.37 0.12 9.97
CA LYS A 103 -9.35 0.50 11.00
C LYS A 103 -10.63 1.10 10.40
N ARG A 104 -10.51 1.83 9.29
CA ARG A 104 -11.62 2.49 8.61
C ARG A 104 -12.50 1.50 7.84
N TYR A 105 -11.89 0.52 7.17
CA TYR A 105 -12.60 -0.35 6.22
C TYR A 105 -12.77 -1.80 6.69
N ASN A 106 -12.06 -2.25 7.73
CA ASN A 106 -12.20 -3.59 8.28
C ASN A 106 -13.18 -3.61 9.46
N PHE A 107 -14.45 -3.85 9.15
CA PHE A 107 -15.48 -4.04 10.17
C PHE A 107 -15.49 -5.51 10.61
N LYS A 108 -15.14 -5.75 11.87
CA LYS A 108 -15.35 -7.04 12.53
C LYS A 108 -16.79 -7.19 12.99
#